data_AF-A0AAU5LB34-F1
#
_entry.id   AF-A0AAU5LB34-F1
#
_cell.length_a   1.000
_cell.length_b   1.000
_cell.length_c   1.000
_cell.angle_alpha   90.00
_cell.angle_beta   90.00
_cell.angle_gamma   90.00
#
_symmetry.space_group_name_H-M   'P 1'
#
loop_
_entity.id
_entity.type
_entity.pdbx_description
1 polymer ?
#
loop_
_entity_poly.entity_id
_entity_poly.type
_entity_poly.pdbx_seq_one_letter_code
_entity_poly.pdbx_strand_id
1 'polypeptide(L)'
;MTHPLRSIATDALSSSASPLQIQQGIVAALVRLGDLVADADQDSAEILAASQRERAAERAAQQEAEARELELEDQALAVLQSAGPTGVTDPQFAELLAASGLSVERRQRQDWLERWSWGVNAVKRPHGDGLYSFVHAAHVGPVA
;
A
#
# COMPACT_ATOMS: atom_id res chain seq x y z
N MET A 1 13.57 -41.04 -0.94
CA MET A 1 13.69 -40.24 -2.18
C MET A 1 15.15 -39.87 -2.33
N THR A 2 15.84 -40.63 -3.18
CA THR A 2 17.30 -40.79 -3.21
C THR A 2 17.95 -39.76 -4.15
N HIS A 3 18.98 -39.08 -3.64
CA HIS A 3 19.72 -38.02 -4.33
C HIS A 3 20.33 -38.49 -5.67
N PRO A 4 20.01 -37.83 -6.80
CA PRO A 4 20.56 -38.18 -8.12
C PRO A 4 22.04 -37.78 -8.32
N LEU A 5 22.62 -36.98 -7.42
CA LEU A 5 23.98 -36.44 -7.58
C LEU A 5 25.11 -37.40 -7.13
N ARG A 6 24.79 -38.49 -6.41
CA ARG A 6 25.81 -39.38 -5.84
C ARG A 6 26.21 -40.55 -6.76
N SER A 7 25.52 -40.74 -7.89
CA SER A 7 25.69 -41.92 -8.73
C SER A 7 26.69 -41.76 -9.89
N ILE A 8 27.07 -40.54 -10.26
CA ILE A 8 27.95 -40.31 -11.42
C ILE A 8 29.43 -40.44 -11.04
N ALA A 9 29.80 -40.15 -9.79
CA ALA A 9 31.19 -40.19 -9.36
C ALA A 9 31.72 -41.63 -9.15
N THR A 10 30.85 -42.61 -8.96
CA THR A 10 31.26 -43.95 -8.53
C THR A 10 31.59 -44.91 -9.68
N ASP A 11 31.04 -44.69 -10.87
CA ASP A 11 31.32 -45.55 -12.05
C ASP A 11 32.58 -45.16 -12.83
N ALA A 12 33.17 -43.99 -12.56
CA ALA A 12 34.38 -43.53 -13.25
C ALA A 12 35.70 -44.10 -12.69
N LEU A 13 35.66 -44.79 -11.54
CA LEU A 13 36.86 -45.26 -10.83
C LEU A 13 37.17 -46.75 -11.06
N SER A 14 36.35 -47.46 -11.84
CA SER A 14 36.62 -48.85 -12.25
C SER A 14 37.36 -48.89 -13.60
N SER A 15 38.68 -48.74 -13.54
CA SER A 15 39.71 -49.21 -14.50
C SER A 15 39.31 -49.33 -15.99
N SER A 16 39.38 -48.23 -16.74
CA SER A 16 39.85 -48.15 -18.16
C SER A 16 39.55 -46.80 -18.84
N ALA A 17 39.15 -45.76 -18.10
CA ALA A 17 39.00 -44.43 -18.67
C ALA A 17 40.38 -43.84 -19.03
N SER A 18 40.63 -43.64 -20.32
CA SER A 18 41.81 -42.93 -20.81
C SER A 18 41.83 -41.49 -20.26
N PRO A 19 43.02 -40.88 -20.11
CA PRO A 19 43.13 -39.47 -19.69
C PRO A 19 42.25 -38.53 -20.53
N LEU A 20 42.08 -38.84 -21.82
CA LEU A 20 41.21 -38.10 -22.73
C LEU A 20 39.72 -38.22 -22.36
N GLN A 21 39.26 -39.41 -21.95
CA GLN A 21 37.88 -39.64 -21.50
C GLN A 21 37.60 -38.92 -20.17
N ILE A 22 38.57 -38.87 -19.26
CA ILE A 22 38.47 -38.10 -18.02
C ILE A 22 38.36 -36.60 -18.34
N GLN A 23 39.21 -36.10 -19.25
CA GLN A 23 39.22 -34.68 -19.64
C GLN A 23 37.90 -34.28 -20.33
N GLN A 24 37.36 -35.12 -21.21
CA GLN A 24 36.05 -34.92 -21.84
C GLN A 24 34.90 -34.95 -20.82
N GLY A 25 34.96 -35.84 -19.83
CA GLY A 25 33.99 -35.91 -18.74
C GLY A 25 33.95 -34.65 -17.87
N ILE A 26 35.12 -34.09 -17.55
CA ILE A 26 35.24 -32.84 -16.77
C ILE A 26 34.67 -31.65 -17.55
N VAL A 27 35.03 -31.50 -18.84
CA VAL A 27 34.50 -30.42 -19.68
C VAL A 27 32.97 -30.52 -19.82
N ALA A 28 32.44 -31.72 -20.04
CA ALA A 28 30.99 -31.93 -20.13
C ALA A 28 30.26 -31.67 -18.80
N ALA A 29 30.92 -31.86 -17.65
CA ALA A 29 30.37 -31.51 -16.34
C ALA A 29 30.38 -29.98 -16.10
N LEU A 30 31.46 -29.30 -16.52
CA LEU A 30 31.58 -27.84 -16.40
C LEU A 30 30.56 -27.10 -17.28
N VAL A 31 30.33 -27.56 -18.51
CA VAL A 31 29.29 -26.99 -19.40
C VAL A 31 27.90 -27.13 -18.76
N ARG A 32 27.55 -28.33 -18.27
CA ARG A 32 26.27 -28.57 -17.58
C ARG A 32 26.09 -27.72 -16.32
N LEU A 33 27.19 -27.44 -15.60
CA LEU A 33 27.15 -26.54 -14.44
C LEU A 33 26.92 -25.09 -14.88
N GLY A 34 27.55 -24.65 -15.98
CA GLY A 34 27.32 -23.33 -16.57
C GLY A 34 25.86 -23.12 -17.00
N ASP A 35 25.27 -24.12 -17.66
CA ASP A 35 23.86 -24.10 -18.06
C ASP A 35 22.93 -23.99 -16.84
N LEU A 36 23.18 -24.79 -15.78
CA LEU A 36 22.39 -24.75 -14.55
C LEU A 36 22.48 -23.40 -13.83
N VAL A 37 23.64 -22.74 -13.85
CA VAL A 37 23.83 -21.41 -13.26
C VAL A 37 23.11 -20.35 -14.08
N ALA A 38 23.13 -20.45 -15.41
CA ALA A 38 22.40 -19.54 -16.29
C ALA A 38 20.87 -19.66 -16.10
N ASP A 39 20.35 -20.88 -16.00
CA ASP A 39 18.93 -21.13 -15.71
C ASP A 39 18.53 -20.58 -14.33
N ALA A 40 19.37 -20.77 -13.30
CA ALA A 40 19.11 -20.24 -11.96
C ALA A 40 19.13 -18.70 -11.90
N ASP A 41 19.99 -18.05 -12.69
CA ASP A 41 20.03 -16.59 -12.80
C ASP A 41 18.79 -16.04 -13.52
N GLN A 42 18.31 -16.75 -14.55
CA GLN A 42 17.09 -16.42 -15.27
C GLN A 42 15.84 -16.59 -14.39
N ASP A 43 15.71 -17.71 -13.68
CA ASP A 43 14.62 -17.93 -12.72
C ASP A 43 14.61 -16.86 -11.61
N SER A 44 15.80 -16.45 -11.15
CA SER A 44 15.94 -15.39 -10.15
C SER A 44 15.49 -14.02 -10.69
N ALA A 45 15.82 -13.70 -11.95
CA ALA A 45 15.39 -12.47 -12.60
C ALA A 45 13.87 -12.42 -12.79
N GLU A 46 13.24 -13.55 -13.15
CA GLU A 46 11.79 -13.66 -13.31
C GLU A 46 11.04 -13.49 -11.98
N ILE A 47 11.54 -14.11 -10.90
CA ILE A 47 10.97 -13.96 -9.55
C ILE A 47 11.07 -12.51 -9.06
N LEU A 48 12.22 -11.86 -9.27
CA LEU A 48 12.40 -10.45 -8.91
C LEU A 48 11.48 -9.54 -9.72
N ALA A 49 11.34 -9.79 -11.03
CA ALA A 49 10.44 -9.03 -11.90
C ALA A 49 8.97 -9.22 -11.53
N ALA A 50 8.56 -10.43 -11.11
CA ALA A 50 7.22 -10.68 -10.58
C ALA A 50 6.97 -9.92 -9.27
N SER A 51 7.92 -9.99 -8.31
CA SER A 51 7.81 -9.30 -7.02
C SER A 51 7.80 -7.77 -7.16
N GLN A 52 8.57 -7.21 -8.09
CA GLN A 52 8.54 -5.77 -8.37
C GLN A 52 7.20 -5.32 -8.96
N ARG A 53 6.59 -6.12 -9.83
CA ARG A 53 5.26 -5.84 -10.37
C ARG A 53 4.18 -5.89 -9.29
N GLU A 54 4.24 -6.86 -8.38
CA GLU A 54 3.35 -6.96 -7.23
C GLU A 54 3.45 -5.72 -6.32
N ARG A 55 4.67 -5.34 -5.91
CA ARG A 55 4.89 -4.12 -5.11
C ARG A 55 4.50 -2.83 -5.84
N ALA A 56 4.61 -2.79 -7.17
CA ALA A 56 4.17 -1.64 -7.95
C ALA A 56 2.64 -1.55 -7.99
N ALA A 57 1.95 -2.69 -8.15
CA ALA A 57 0.49 -2.76 -8.11
C ALA A 57 -0.06 -2.41 -6.72
N GLU A 58 0.57 -2.90 -5.64
CA GLU A 58 0.20 -2.56 -4.27
C GLU A 58 0.36 -1.06 -3.99
N ARG A 59 1.47 -0.46 -4.41
CA ARG A 59 1.67 0.99 -4.27
C ARG A 59 0.65 1.80 -5.07
N ALA A 60 0.32 1.36 -6.29
CA ALA A 60 -0.70 2.02 -7.09
C ALA A 60 -2.08 1.94 -6.42
N ALA A 61 -2.46 0.77 -5.90
CA ALA A 61 -3.72 0.60 -5.16
C ALA A 61 -3.76 1.43 -3.88
N GLN A 62 -2.64 1.54 -3.15
CA GLN A 62 -2.55 2.37 -1.96
C GLN A 62 -2.66 3.86 -2.28
N GLN A 63 -2.00 4.33 -3.35
CA GLN A 63 -2.10 5.72 -3.81
C GLN A 63 -3.53 6.07 -4.24
N GLU A 64 -4.23 5.15 -4.92
CA GLU A 64 -5.61 5.36 -5.31
C GLU A 64 -6.54 5.41 -4.10
N ALA A 65 -6.32 4.56 -3.09
CA ALA A 65 -7.07 4.60 -1.85
C ALA A 65 -6.86 5.92 -1.08
N GLU A 66 -5.61 6.37 -0.97
CA GLU A 66 -5.26 7.64 -0.33
C GLU A 66 -5.86 8.84 -1.07
N ALA A 67 -5.80 8.84 -2.40
CA ALA A 67 -6.40 9.90 -3.22
C ALA A 67 -7.93 10.00 -3.01
N ARG A 68 -8.62 8.85 -2.95
CA ARG A 68 -10.07 8.81 -2.68
C ARG A 68 -10.41 9.30 -1.27
N GLU A 69 -9.57 8.99 -0.28
CA GLU A 69 -9.78 9.46 1.10
C GLU A 69 -9.63 10.98 1.20
N LEU A 70 -8.59 11.54 0.57
CA LEU A 70 -8.39 12.99 0.50
C LEU A 70 -9.55 13.70 -0.22
N GLU A 71 -10.01 13.14 -1.34
CA GLU A 71 -11.15 13.69 -2.08
C GLU A 71 -12.42 13.70 -1.22
N LEU A 72 -12.69 12.62 -0.47
CA LEU A 72 -13.84 12.54 0.43
C LEU A 72 -13.73 13.56 1.57
N GLU A 73 -12.54 13.75 2.12
CA GLU A 73 -12.28 14.75 3.17
C GLU A 73 -12.54 16.17 2.65
N ASP A 74 -12.05 16.50 1.45
CA ASP A 74 -12.25 17.81 0.83
C ASP A 74 -13.74 18.09 0.55
N GLN A 75 -14.47 17.09 0.06
CA GLN A 75 -15.92 17.20 -0.15
C GLN A 75 -16.65 17.40 1.19
N ALA A 76 -16.27 16.68 2.24
CA ALA A 76 -16.84 16.85 3.57
C ALA A 76 -16.55 18.24 4.15
N LEU A 77 -15.35 18.78 3.92
CA LEU A 77 -14.99 20.14 4.33
C LEU A 77 -15.82 21.19 3.59
N ALA A 78 -16.07 21.01 2.29
CA ALA A 78 -16.95 21.89 1.52
C ALA A 78 -18.40 21.87 2.03
N VAL A 79 -18.90 20.73 2.50
CA VAL A 79 -20.21 20.62 3.17
C VAL A 79 -20.21 21.44 4.47
N LEU A 80 -19.15 21.33 5.29
CA LEU A 80 -19.03 22.13 6.52
C LEU A 80 -18.96 23.63 6.21
N GLN A 81 -18.24 24.02 5.16
CA GLN A 81 -18.20 25.40 4.67
C GLN A 81 -19.58 25.88 4.22
N SER A 82 -20.37 25.04 3.55
CA SER A 82 -21.70 25.40 3.05
C SER A 82 -22.74 25.54 4.17
N ALA A 83 -22.51 24.95 5.35
CA ALA A 83 -23.40 25.06 6.50
C ALA A 83 -23.47 26.48 7.11
N GLY A 84 -22.52 27.36 6.76
CA GLY A 84 -22.57 28.78 7.12
C GLY A 84 -22.09 29.10 8.56
N PRO A 85 -22.30 30.34 9.03
CA PRO A 85 -21.65 30.88 10.22
C PRO A 85 -22.18 30.34 11.56
N THR A 86 -23.37 29.74 11.56
CA THR A 86 -23.95 29.12 12.76
C THR A 86 -23.19 27.87 13.18
N GLY A 87 -22.57 27.18 12.21
CA GLY A 87 -21.93 25.89 12.43
C GLY A 87 -22.92 24.76 12.65
N VAL A 88 -22.39 23.56 12.84
CA VAL A 88 -23.16 22.31 12.94
C VAL A 88 -22.62 21.42 14.05
N THR A 89 -23.50 20.66 14.67
CA THR A 89 -23.13 19.55 15.57
C THR A 89 -22.75 18.30 14.76
N ASP A 90 -22.10 17.30 15.38
CA ASP A 90 -21.77 16.02 14.72
C ASP A 90 -22.98 15.33 14.05
N PRO A 91 -24.17 15.24 14.70
CA PRO A 91 -25.37 14.70 14.05
C PRO A 91 -25.85 15.51 12.84
N GLN A 92 -25.89 16.85 12.97
CA GLN A 92 -26.28 17.73 11.85
C GLN A 92 -25.31 17.61 10.68
N PHE A 93 -24.02 17.50 10.97
CA PHE A 93 -23.01 17.30 9.93
C PHE A 93 -23.20 15.95 9.22
N ALA A 94 -23.54 14.89 9.94
CA ALA A 94 -23.88 13.60 9.35
C ALA A 94 -25.07 13.68 8.39
N GLU A 95 -26.12 14.42 8.76
CA GLU A 95 -27.29 14.65 7.91
C GLU A 95 -26.93 15.43 6.63
N LEU A 96 -26.08 16.46 6.74
CA LEU A 96 -25.63 17.25 5.58
C LEU A 96 -24.73 16.44 4.63
N LEU A 97 -23.86 15.59 5.17
CA LEU A 97 -23.05 14.67 4.38
C LEU A 97 -23.94 13.68 3.62
N ALA A 98 -24.91 13.07 4.29
CA ALA A 98 -25.86 12.15 3.67
C ALA A 98 -26.71 12.85 2.59
N ALA A 99 -27.16 14.08 2.83
CA ALA A 99 -27.88 14.89 1.84
C ALA A 99 -27.02 15.22 0.60
N SER A 100 -25.70 15.25 0.76
CA SER A 100 -24.72 15.44 -0.31
C SER A 100 -24.29 14.12 -0.98
N GLY A 101 -24.89 13.00 -0.60
CA GLY A 101 -24.54 11.67 -1.12
C GLY A 101 -23.28 11.05 -0.51
N LEU A 102 -22.74 11.65 0.55
CA LEU A 102 -21.52 11.19 1.23
C LEU A 102 -21.88 10.31 2.43
N SER A 103 -21.44 9.06 2.42
CA SER A 103 -21.57 8.14 3.55
C SER A 103 -20.24 8.05 4.29
N VAL A 104 -20.17 8.73 5.44
CA VAL A 104 -18.97 8.77 6.28
C VAL A 104 -19.27 8.15 7.63
N GLU A 105 -18.40 7.22 8.06
CA GLU A 105 -18.54 6.59 9.37
C GLU A 105 -18.47 7.61 10.50
N ARG A 106 -19.19 7.33 11.59
CA ARG A 106 -19.22 8.23 12.76
C ARG A 106 -17.82 8.53 13.30
N ARG A 107 -16.97 7.51 13.41
CA ARG A 107 -15.61 7.66 13.93
C ARG A 107 -14.78 8.58 13.03
N GLN A 108 -14.74 8.30 11.73
CA GLN A 108 -14.00 9.11 10.75
C GLN A 108 -14.46 10.56 10.75
N ARG A 109 -15.77 10.80 10.76
CA ARG A 109 -16.34 12.15 10.83
C ARG A 109 -15.95 12.90 12.11
N GLN A 110 -15.98 12.23 13.26
CA GLN A 110 -15.57 12.82 14.54
C GLN A 110 -14.07 13.14 14.55
N ASP A 111 -13.24 12.25 14.01
CA ASP A 111 -11.79 12.45 13.87
C ASP A 111 -11.49 13.67 12.97
N TRP A 112 -12.23 13.83 11.86
CA TRP A 112 -12.13 15.01 10.99
C TRP A 112 -12.54 16.30 11.70
N LEU A 113 -13.73 16.34 12.32
CA LEU A 113 -14.21 17.52 13.02
C LEU A 113 -13.25 17.95 14.14
N GLU A 114 -12.72 16.98 14.88
CA GLU A 114 -11.72 17.24 15.92
C GLU A 114 -10.43 17.79 15.28
N ARG A 115 -9.84 17.08 14.31
CA ARG A 115 -8.59 17.51 13.64
C ARG A 115 -8.71 18.90 13.00
N TRP A 116 -9.81 19.19 12.31
CA TRP A 116 -10.05 20.50 11.70
C TRP A 116 -10.19 21.61 12.74
N SER A 117 -10.67 21.28 13.95
CA SER A 117 -10.84 22.25 15.04
C SER A 117 -9.55 22.64 15.76
N TRP A 118 -8.53 21.78 15.74
CA TRP A 118 -7.16 22.13 16.17
C TRP A 118 -6.35 22.77 15.03
N GLY A 119 -6.87 22.73 13.80
CA GLY A 119 -6.25 23.31 12.60
C GLY A 119 -6.82 24.67 12.22
N VAL A 120 -6.69 25.01 10.94
CA VAL A 120 -7.17 26.29 10.36
C VAL A 120 -8.52 26.16 9.65
N ASN A 121 -9.15 24.99 9.70
CA ASN A 121 -10.31 24.65 8.86
C ASN A 121 -11.65 24.82 9.59
N ALA A 122 -11.68 24.59 10.90
CA ALA A 122 -12.90 24.72 11.69
C ALA A 122 -12.63 25.32 13.07
N VAL A 123 -13.66 25.90 13.67
CA VAL A 123 -13.65 26.37 15.05
C VAL A 123 -14.70 25.57 15.82
N LYS A 124 -14.26 24.92 16.89
CA LYS A 124 -15.10 24.19 17.84
C LYS A 124 -15.61 25.16 18.90
N ARG A 125 -16.93 25.26 19.02
CA ARG A 125 -17.63 26.12 19.99
C ARG A 125 -18.53 25.27 20.87
N PRO A 126 -18.69 25.60 22.16
CA PRO A 126 -19.70 24.96 22.98
C PRO A 126 -21.08 25.20 22.35
N HIS A 127 -21.78 24.12 22.05
CA HIS A 127 -23.20 24.10 21.76
C HIS A 127 -23.91 23.75 23.08
N GLY A 128 -25.17 24.14 23.25
CA GLY A 128 -25.93 23.79 24.45
C GLY A 128 -25.88 22.30 24.78
N ASP A 129 -26.24 21.94 26.01
CA ASP A 129 -26.37 20.55 26.45
C ASP A 129 -25.07 19.72 26.43
N GLY A 130 -23.92 20.38 26.52
CA GLY A 130 -22.61 19.73 26.56
C GLY A 130 -22.13 19.22 25.19
N LEU A 131 -22.77 19.65 24.11
CA LEU A 131 -22.36 19.37 22.74
C LEU A 131 -21.38 20.44 22.23
N TYR A 132 -20.80 20.19 21.07
CA TYR A 132 -19.99 21.17 20.35
C TYR A 132 -20.58 21.44 18.96
N SER A 133 -20.54 22.70 18.56
CA SER A 133 -20.76 23.13 17.18
C SER A 133 -19.42 23.38 16.51
N PHE A 134 -19.32 22.98 15.26
CA PHE A 134 -18.16 23.18 14.41
C PHE A 134 -18.55 24.17 13.30
N VAL A 135 -17.82 25.26 13.23
CA VAL A 135 -18.01 26.31 12.21
C VAL A 135 -16.79 26.30 11.31
N HIS A 136 -16.97 26.28 9.99
CA HIS A 136 -15.84 26.41 9.07
C HIS A 136 -15.12 27.76 9.30
N ALA A 137 -13.78 27.76 9.29
CA ALA A 137 -12.97 28.93 9.63
C ALA A 137 -13.23 30.14 8.72
N ALA A 138 -13.60 29.91 7.45
CA ALA A 138 -13.99 30.97 6.51
C ALA A 138 -15.16 31.86 7.01
N HIS A 139 -15.98 31.35 7.94
CA HIS A 139 -17.12 32.08 8.51
C HIS A 139 -16.85 32.67 9.89
N VAL A 140 -15.68 32.39 10.45
CA VAL A 140 -15.24 32.98 11.71
C VAL A 140 -14.39 34.17 11.33
N GLY A 141 -14.97 35.37 11.41
CA GLY A 141 -14.25 36.62 11.13
C GLY A 141 -12.93 36.72 11.91
N PRO A 142 -12.03 37.66 11.55
CA PRO A 142 -10.74 37.79 12.20
C PRO A 142 -10.93 37.83 13.72
N VAL A 143 -10.28 36.90 14.42
CA VAL A 143 -10.25 36.89 15.88
C VAL A 143 -9.51 38.16 16.29
N ALA A 144 -10.25 39.14 16.80
CA ALA A 144 -9.71 40.39 17.31
C ALA A 144 -8.86 40.18 18.56
#